data_AF-A0A399UEG0-F1
#
_entry.id   AF-A0A399UEG0-F1
#
_cell.length_a   1.000
_cell.length_b   1.000
_cell.length_c   1.000
_cell.angle_alpha   90.00
_cell.angle_beta   90.00
_cell.angle_gamma   90.00
#
_symmetry.space_group_name_H-M   'P 1'
#
loop_
_entity.id
_entity.type
_entity.pdbx_description
1 polymer ?
#
loop_
_entity_poly.entity_id
_entity_poly.type
_entity_poly.pdbx_seq_one_letter_code
_entity_poly.pdbx_strand_id
1 'polypeptide(L)'
;MQGIERRSYGPGRRATDRQGARSAPWARILALAVAIALVAYALLVLREADRPRREAEAARIEALSLEARLAASQVEAQANRAALALRAGARALNQTPAQPAAALDHARGLAPEAAFMIVDAQGRILAASGARL
;
A
#
# COMPACT_ATOMS: atom_id res chain seq x y z
N MET A 1 -68.02 24.30 -71.08
CA MET A 1 -66.57 24.01 -71.06
C MET A 1 -65.93 25.06 -70.16
N GLN A 2 -65.65 24.71 -68.90
CA GLN A 2 -64.28 24.52 -68.35
C GLN A 2 -63.42 25.79 -68.50
N GLY A 3 -62.92 26.44 -67.45
CA GLY A 3 -62.36 25.84 -66.25
C GLY A 3 -62.57 26.68 -64.99
N ILE A 4 -63.05 25.99 -63.96
CA ILE A 4 -63.00 26.44 -62.57
C ILE A 4 -61.56 26.22 -62.12
N GLU A 5 -60.82 27.31 -61.91
CA GLU A 5 -59.44 27.28 -61.40
C GLU A 5 -59.46 26.78 -59.95
N ARG A 6 -59.38 25.45 -59.78
CA ARG A 6 -59.12 24.81 -58.48
C ARG A 6 -57.66 25.06 -58.11
N ARG A 7 -57.41 26.12 -57.35
CA ARG A 7 -56.16 26.25 -56.57
C ARG A 7 -56.20 25.21 -55.45
N SER A 8 -55.63 24.05 -55.73
CA SER A 8 -55.29 23.03 -54.76
C SER A 8 -54.23 23.59 -53.81
N TYR A 9 -54.67 24.31 -52.79
CA TYR A 9 -53.91 24.46 -51.55
C TYR A 9 -53.89 23.09 -50.87
N GLY A 10 -53.02 22.20 -51.35
CA GLY A 10 -52.57 21.07 -50.53
C GLY A 10 -51.98 21.65 -49.24
N PRO A 11 -52.12 20.97 -48.08
CA PRO A 11 -51.60 21.48 -46.81
C PRO A 11 -50.08 21.63 -46.89
N GLY A 12 -49.64 22.81 -47.32
CA GLY A 12 -48.27 23.23 -47.31
C GLY A 12 -47.84 23.32 -45.86
N ARG A 13 -46.86 22.50 -45.49
CA ARG A 13 -46.12 22.60 -44.22
C ARG A 13 -45.76 24.06 -44.02
N ARG A 14 -46.48 24.74 -43.12
CA ARG A 14 -46.24 26.16 -42.86
C ARG A 14 -44.83 26.29 -42.31
N ALA A 15 -43.98 27.04 -43.00
CA ALA A 15 -42.61 27.34 -42.58
C ALA A 15 -42.57 28.08 -41.22
N THR A 16 -43.72 28.51 -40.69
CA THR A 16 -43.88 29.17 -39.40
C THR A 16 -43.88 28.23 -38.20
N ASP A 17 -43.94 26.91 -38.38
CA ASP A 17 -43.94 25.95 -37.25
C ASP A 17 -42.54 25.60 -36.72
N ARG A 18 -41.48 26.25 -37.20
CA ARG A 18 -40.10 25.92 -36.79
C ARG A 18 -39.29 27.08 -36.21
N GLN A 19 -39.92 28.03 -35.52
CA GLN A 19 -39.14 29.10 -34.89
C GLN A 19 -39.55 29.49 -33.47
N GLY A 20 -40.53 28.83 -32.83
CA GLY A 20 -40.96 29.19 -31.47
C GLY A 20 -40.04 28.78 -30.33
N ALA A 21 -39.12 27.82 -30.54
CA ALA A 21 -38.32 27.23 -29.44
C ALA A 21 -36.89 26.84 -29.83
N ARG A 22 -36.29 27.51 -30.82
CA ARG A 22 -34.86 27.31 -31.13
C ARG A 22 -34.08 28.46 -30.53
N SER A 23 -33.53 28.22 -29.34
CA SER A 23 -32.44 29.01 -28.76
C SER A 23 -31.50 29.46 -29.87
N ALA A 24 -31.19 30.75 -29.94
CA ALA A 24 -30.29 31.27 -30.96
C ALA A 24 -28.98 30.47 -30.99
N PRO A 25 -28.41 30.17 -32.16
CA PRO A 25 -27.27 29.26 -32.29
C PRO A 25 -26.07 29.68 -31.42
N TRP A 26 -25.87 30.98 -31.20
CA TRP A 26 -24.86 31.51 -30.29
C TRP A 26 -25.09 31.11 -28.82
N ALA A 27 -26.34 31.03 -28.37
CA ALA A 27 -26.67 30.64 -27.00
C ALA A 27 -26.33 29.18 -26.72
N ARG A 28 -26.44 28.30 -27.73
CA ARG A 28 -26.01 26.89 -27.61
C ARG A 28 -24.49 26.78 -27.51
N ILE A 29 -23.76 27.56 -28.29
CA ILE A 29 -22.29 27.61 -28.25
C ILE A 29 -21.83 28.12 -26.88
N LEU A 30 -22.48 29.16 -26.37
CA LEU A 30 -22.16 29.74 -25.06
C LEU A 30 -22.49 28.75 -23.93
N ALA A 31 -23.64 28.08 -23.98
CA ALA A 31 -23.99 27.01 -23.04
C ALA A 31 -22.99 25.85 -23.08
N LEU A 32 -22.55 25.45 -24.28
CA LEU A 32 -21.53 24.41 -24.44
C LEU A 32 -20.19 24.85 -23.86
N ALA A 33 -19.76 26.09 -24.13
CA ALA A 33 -18.52 26.65 -23.59
C ALA A 33 -18.54 26.70 -22.06
N VAL A 34 -19.67 27.11 -21.47
CA VAL A 34 -19.86 27.09 -20.00
C VAL A 34 -19.84 25.67 -19.46
N ALA A 35 -20.51 24.73 -20.12
CA ALA A 35 -20.49 23.32 -19.70
C ALA A 35 -19.06 22.74 -19.75
N ILE A 36 -18.30 23.03 -20.81
CA ILE A 36 -16.90 22.63 -20.92
C ILE A 36 -16.06 23.25 -19.81
N ALA A 37 -16.22 24.56 -19.55
CA ALA A 37 -15.50 25.25 -18.48
C ALA A 37 -15.80 24.66 -17.09
N LEU A 38 -17.06 24.32 -16.81
CA LEU A 38 -17.48 23.68 -15.56
C LEU A 38 -16.87 22.27 -15.42
N VAL A 39 -16.87 21.47 -16.48
CA VAL A 39 -16.25 20.14 -16.46
C VAL A 39 -14.74 20.25 -16.26
N ALA A 40 -14.07 21.15 -16.98
CA ALA A 40 -12.64 21.39 -16.82
C ALA A 40 -12.28 21.83 -15.39
N TYR A 41 -13.08 22.73 -14.81
CA TYR A 41 -12.91 23.17 -13.43
C TYR A 41 -13.13 22.03 -12.43
N ALA A 42 -14.20 21.24 -12.61
CA ALA A 42 -14.47 20.09 -11.75
C ALA A 42 -13.32 19.08 -11.78
N LEU A 43 -12.77 18.76 -12.97
CA LEU A 43 -11.62 17.87 -13.11
C LEU A 43 -10.37 18.40 -12.41
N LEU A 44 -10.12 19.71 -12.44
CA LEU A 44 -9.02 20.33 -11.70
C LEU A 44 -9.21 20.21 -10.19
N VAL A 45 -10.43 20.48 -9.70
CA VAL A 45 -10.76 20.37 -8.26
C VAL A 45 -10.64 18.93 -7.77
N LEU A 46 -11.15 17.96 -8.52
CA LEU A 46 -11.03 16.53 -8.22
C LEU A 46 -9.56 16.09 -8.20
N ARG A 47 -8.76 16.57 -9.16
CA ARG A 47 -7.32 16.29 -9.21
C ARG A 47 -6.59 16.85 -7.99
N GLU A 48 -6.93 18.06 -7.55
CA GLU A 48 -6.30 18.67 -6.37
C GLU A 48 -6.77 17.99 -5.07
N ALA A 49 -8.02 17.52 -5.02
CA ALA A 49 -8.56 16.78 -3.88
C ALA A 49 -7.92 15.39 -3.71
N ASP A 50 -7.54 14.73 -4.81
CA ASP A 50 -6.90 13.41 -4.78
C ASP A 50 -5.37 13.47 -4.57
N ARG A 51 -4.75 14.61 -4.87
CA ARG A 51 -3.30 14.83 -4.70
C ARG A 51 -2.78 14.55 -3.27
N PRO A 52 -3.37 15.11 -2.19
CA PRO A 52 -2.87 14.86 -0.83
C PRO A 52 -3.02 13.40 -0.40
N ARG A 53 -4.03 12.69 -0.91
CA ARG A 53 -4.22 11.26 -0.61
C ARG A 53 -3.12 10.41 -1.22
N ARG A 54 -2.75 10.68 -2.48
CA ARG A 54 -1.68 9.94 -3.18
C ARG A 54 -0.31 10.20 -2.54
N GLU A 55 -0.03 11.44 -2.16
CA GLU A 55 1.22 11.79 -1.48
C GLU A 55 1.30 11.15 -0.08
N ALA A 56 0.19 11.11 0.66
CA ALA A 56 0.12 10.42 1.95
C ALA A 56 0.24 8.89 1.84
N GLU A 57 -0.35 8.29 0.81
CA GLU A 57 -0.21 6.86 0.52
C GLU A 57 1.22 6.49 0.14
N ALA A 58 1.88 7.29 -0.71
CA ALA A 58 3.28 7.09 -1.06
C ALA A 58 4.19 7.18 0.19
N ALA A 59 4.01 8.22 1.02
CA ALA A 59 4.74 8.37 2.27
C ALA A 59 4.49 7.20 3.24
N ARG A 60 3.27 6.65 3.27
CA ARG A 60 2.92 5.49 4.08
C ARG A 60 3.61 4.21 3.58
N ILE A 61 3.67 4.00 2.28
CA ILE A 61 4.36 2.84 1.69
C ILE A 61 5.87 2.93 2.01
N GLU A 62 6.46 4.12 1.88
CA GLU A 62 7.87 4.34 2.24
C GLU A 62 8.12 4.09 3.72
N ALA A 63 7.28 4.61 4.61
CA ALA A 63 7.38 4.39 6.05
C ALA A 63 7.29 2.90 6.42
N LEU A 64 6.31 2.17 5.85
CA LEU A 64 6.18 0.72 6.05
C LEU A 64 7.40 -0.05 5.55
N SER A 65 7.97 0.37 4.42
CA SER A 65 9.19 -0.26 3.88
C SER A 65 10.40 -0.03 4.78
N LEU A 66 10.49 1.16 5.41
CA LEU A 66 11.57 1.51 6.34
C LEU A 66 11.43 0.73 7.65
N GLU A 67 10.21 0.65 8.18
CA GLU A 67 9.89 -0.12 9.39
C GLU A 67 10.17 -1.62 9.18
N ALA A 68 9.81 -2.17 8.03
CA ALA A 68 10.12 -3.56 7.68
C ALA A 68 11.64 -3.80 7.61
N ARG A 69 12.42 -2.87 7.05
CA ARG A 69 13.89 -2.96 7.02
C ARG A 69 14.50 -2.88 8.41
N LEU A 70 13.98 -1.99 9.26
CA LEU A 70 14.42 -1.88 10.65
C LEU A 70 14.14 -3.17 11.41
N ALA A 71 12.93 -3.71 11.31
CA ALA A 71 12.57 -4.99 11.92
C ALA A 71 13.47 -6.14 11.42
N ALA A 72 13.71 -6.22 10.11
CA ALA A 72 14.61 -7.22 9.54
C ALA A 72 16.04 -7.10 10.09
N SER A 73 16.59 -5.88 10.17
CA SER A 73 17.93 -5.63 10.72
C SER A 73 18.03 -5.98 12.21
N GLN A 74 16.97 -5.75 12.98
CA GLN A 74 16.91 -6.10 14.40
C GLN A 74 16.89 -7.61 14.60
N VAL A 75 16.08 -8.33 13.81
CA VAL A 75 16.04 -9.80 13.81
C VAL A 75 17.40 -10.37 13.42
N GLU A 76 18.04 -9.84 12.37
CA GLU A 76 19.36 -10.29 11.94
C GLU A 76 20.42 -10.06 13.03
N ALA A 77 20.41 -8.89 13.68
CA ALA A 77 21.30 -8.60 14.80
C ALA A 77 21.08 -9.55 15.98
N GLN A 78 19.82 -9.85 16.32
CA GLN A 78 19.49 -10.78 17.39
C GLN A 78 19.92 -12.22 17.06
N ALA A 79 19.68 -12.67 15.83
CA ALA A 79 20.12 -13.97 15.35
C ALA A 79 21.65 -14.10 15.37
N ASN A 80 22.36 -13.07 14.94
CA ASN A 80 23.82 -13.03 14.96
C ASN A 80 24.39 -13.10 16.38
N ARG A 81 23.78 -12.38 17.34
CA ARG A 81 24.17 -12.46 18.76
C ARG A 81 23.94 -13.87 19.31
N ALA A 82 22.80 -14.49 19.03
CA ALA A 82 22.50 -15.85 19.45
C ALA A 82 23.49 -16.87 18.83
N ALA A 83 23.84 -16.70 17.55
CA ALA A 83 24.83 -17.54 16.87
C ALA A 83 26.24 -17.40 17.47
N LEU A 84 26.66 -16.18 17.82
CA LEU A 84 27.93 -15.93 18.49
C LEU A 84 27.97 -16.56 19.88
N ALA A 85 26.89 -16.39 20.66
CA ALA A 85 26.73 -17.00 21.97
C ALA A 85 26.76 -18.54 21.90
N LEU A 86 26.07 -19.13 20.93
CA LEU A 86 26.09 -20.58 20.69
C LEU A 86 27.52 -21.08 20.37
N ARG A 87 28.23 -20.39 19.48
CA ARG A 87 29.62 -20.73 19.14
C ARG A 87 30.57 -20.57 20.34
N ALA A 88 30.30 -19.63 21.23
CA ALA A 88 31.09 -19.46 22.45
C ALA A 88 30.79 -20.58 23.46
N GLY A 89 29.52 -20.93 23.67
CA GLY A 89 29.12 -22.05 24.52
C GLY A 89 29.66 -23.39 24.02
N ALA A 90 29.59 -23.65 22.71
CA ALA A 90 30.18 -24.84 22.10
C ALA A 90 31.70 -24.91 22.30
N ARG A 91 32.41 -23.78 22.16
CA ARG A 91 33.85 -23.71 22.44
C ARG A 91 34.16 -23.98 23.91
N ALA A 92 33.39 -23.41 24.84
CA ALA A 92 33.55 -23.67 26.27
C ALA A 92 33.29 -25.14 26.62
N LEU A 93 32.25 -25.75 26.03
CA LEU A 93 31.94 -27.16 26.22
C LEU A 93 33.06 -28.08 25.70
N ASN A 94 33.66 -27.75 24.56
CA ASN A 94 34.78 -28.50 24.01
C ASN A 94 36.05 -28.39 24.87
N GLN A 95 36.25 -27.26 25.57
CA GLN A 95 37.39 -27.07 26.47
C GLN A 95 37.19 -27.82 27.80
N THR A 96 35.97 -27.83 28.32
CA THR A 96 35.61 -28.51 29.59
C THR A 96 34.36 -29.37 29.43
N PRO A 97 34.48 -30.58 28.83
CA PRO A 97 33.32 -31.44 28.56
C PRO A 97 32.57 -31.91 29.81
N ALA A 98 33.25 -31.97 30.95
CA ALA A 98 32.66 -32.37 32.23
C ALA A 98 31.77 -31.29 32.87
N GLN A 99 31.73 -30.06 32.33
CA GLN A 99 31.00 -28.94 32.91
C GLN A 99 30.03 -28.29 31.91
N PRO A 100 28.97 -29.00 31.49
CA PRO A 100 27.99 -28.47 30.53
C PRO A 100 27.24 -27.25 31.07
N ALA A 101 27.00 -27.17 32.38
CA ALA A 101 26.36 -26.00 33.00
C ALA A 101 27.22 -24.72 32.86
N ALA A 102 28.53 -24.81 33.09
CA ALA A 102 29.43 -23.66 32.96
C ALA A 102 29.54 -23.16 31.50
N ALA A 103 29.52 -24.07 30.53
CA ALA A 103 29.49 -23.73 29.11
C ALA A 103 28.19 -22.99 28.72
N LEU A 104 27.07 -23.40 29.32
CA LEU A 104 25.77 -22.77 29.13
C LEU A 104 25.73 -21.35 29.72
N ASP A 105 26.30 -21.17 30.91
CA ASP A 105 26.42 -19.85 31.56
C ASP A 105 27.27 -18.88 30.72
N HIS A 106 28.34 -19.39 30.08
CA HIS A 106 29.15 -18.61 29.15
C HIS A 106 28.37 -18.15 27.91
N ALA A 107 27.54 -19.02 27.32
CA ALA A 107 26.67 -18.64 26.20
C ALA A 107 25.63 -17.60 26.64
N ARG A 108 25.04 -17.79 27.81
CA ARG A 108 24.03 -16.89 28.37
C ARG A 108 24.57 -15.48 28.65
N GLY A 109 25.82 -15.37 29.09
CA GLY A 109 26.47 -14.07 29.30
C GLY A 109 26.56 -13.21 28.02
N LEU A 110 26.56 -13.83 26.85
CA LEU A 110 26.65 -13.15 25.55
C LEU A 110 25.28 -12.85 24.91
N ALA A 111 24.27 -13.66 25.22
CA ALA A 111 22.90 -13.48 24.72
C ALA A 111 21.87 -13.84 25.81
N PRO A 112 21.57 -12.93 26.75
CA PRO A 112 20.66 -13.20 27.87
C PRO A 112 19.20 -13.41 27.45
N GLU A 113 18.84 -12.84 26.30
CA GLU A 113 17.49 -12.93 25.69
C GLU A 113 17.26 -14.23 24.91
N ALA A 114 18.29 -15.08 24.78
CA ALA A 114 18.20 -16.34 24.05
C ALA A 114 18.15 -17.52 25.03
N ALA A 115 17.30 -18.51 24.72
CA ALA A 115 17.28 -19.79 25.43
C ALA A 115 18.31 -20.74 24.81
N PHE A 116 19.03 -21.46 25.65
CA PHE A 116 20.06 -22.41 25.22
C PHE A 116 19.86 -23.76 25.92
N MET A 117 20.23 -24.83 25.21
CA MET A 117 20.18 -26.19 25.71
C MET A 117 21.38 -26.97 25.19
N ILE A 118 21.96 -27.80 26.04
CA ILE A 118 23.02 -28.76 25.71
C ILE A 118 22.42 -30.15 25.85
N VAL A 119 22.56 -30.95 24.81
CA VAL A 119 22.11 -32.33 24.75
C VAL A 119 23.28 -33.26 24.50
N ASP A 120 23.21 -34.48 25.02
CA ASP A 120 24.16 -35.54 24.68
C ASP A 120 23.85 -36.18 23.31
N ALA A 121 24.71 -37.11 22.88
CA ALA A 121 24.55 -37.80 21.62
C ALA A 121 23.30 -38.69 21.54
N GLN A 122 22.69 -39.03 22.69
CA GLN A 122 21.45 -39.79 22.81
C GLN A 122 20.22 -38.87 22.92
N GLY A 123 20.40 -37.54 22.83
CA GLY A 123 19.35 -36.55 22.94
C GLY A 123 18.90 -36.25 24.38
N ARG A 124 19.62 -36.73 25.40
CA ARG A 124 19.33 -36.40 26.80
C ARG A 124 19.84 -35.00 27.10
N ILE A 125 19.03 -34.22 27.81
CA ILE A 125 19.36 -32.86 28.21
C ILE A 125 20.41 -32.92 29.33
N LEU A 126 21.59 -32.34 29.08
CA LEU A 126 22.66 -32.22 30.06
C LEU A 126 22.57 -30.90 30.83
N ALA A 127 22.14 -29.83 30.17
CA ALA A 127 21.89 -28.52 30.78
C ALA A 127 20.92 -27.71 29.91
N ALA A 128 20.03 -26.93 30.52
CA ALA A 128 19.10 -26.04 29.81
C ALA A 128 18.89 -24.74 30.59
N SER A 129 18.76 -23.63 29.86
CA SER A 129 18.53 -22.30 30.43
C SER A 129 17.56 -21.54 29.54
N GLY A 130 16.48 -21.04 30.13
CA GLY A 130 15.53 -20.15 29.45
C GLY A 130 16.10 -18.75 29.19
N ALA A 131 15.44 -18.03 28.28
CA ALA A 131 15.65 -16.62 28.06
C ALA A 131 15.21 -15.79 29.28
N ARG A 132 15.88 -14.67 29.56
CA ARG A 132 15.29 -13.62 30.40
C ARG A 132 14.28 -12.83 29.56
N LEU A 133 13.20 -12.38 30.21
CA LEU A 133 12.20 -11.47 29.68
C LEU A 133 12.49 -10.06 30.19
#